data_AF-A0A8X8L9I4-F1
#
_entry.id   AF-A0A8X8L9I4-F1
#
_cell.length_a   1.000
_cell.length_b   1.000
_cell.length_c   1.000
_cell.angle_alpha   90.00
_cell.angle_beta   90.00
_cell.angle_gamma   90.00
#
_symmetry.space_group_name_H-M   'P 1'
#
loop_
_entity.id
_entity.type
_entity.pdbx_description
1 polymer ?
#
loop_
_entity_poly.entity_id
_entity_poly.type
_entity_poly.pdbx_seq_one_letter_code
_entity_poly.pdbx_strand_id
1 'polypeptide(L)'
;MAKRKDSNNFFDQVEKKTNVSEKDLKALASKVNPEDLQNEKKVRELIAQVAALAGIPVSKEKEDQIVHFLVTHQPNMEEMQAMLRMFLAPKK
;
A
#
# COMPACT_ATOMS: atom_id res chain seq x y z
N MET A 1 30.10 1.38 -8.59
CA MET A 1 28.79 0.71 -8.77
C MET A 1 27.74 1.47 -7.98
N ALA A 2 26.93 2.31 -8.65
CA ALA A 2 25.83 3.03 -8.00
C ALA A 2 24.60 2.13 -7.92
N LYS A 3 24.38 1.47 -6.77
CA LYS A 3 23.17 0.70 -6.50
C LYS A 3 22.15 1.67 -5.90
N ARG A 4 21.16 2.06 -6.70
CA ARG A 4 20.03 2.93 -6.32
C ARG A 4 19.38 2.36 -5.05
N LYS A 5 19.30 3.15 -3.97
CA LYS A 5 18.97 2.71 -2.60
C LYS A 5 17.59 3.21 -2.13
N ASP A 6 16.75 3.69 -3.04
CA ASP A 6 15.48 4.32 -2.66
C ASP A 6 14.35 3.30 -2.43
N SER A 7 14.32 2.19 -3.18
CA SER A 7 13.33 1.12 -3.01
C SER A 7 13.48 0.38 -1.68
N ASN A 8 14.74 0.19 -1.23
CA ASN A 8 15.01 -0.56 0.00
C ASN A 8 14.42 0.13 1.22
N ASN A 9 14.43 1.47 1.26
CA ASN A 9 13.95 2.25 2.40
C ASN A 9 12.42 2.18 2.61
N PHE A 10 11.63 1.94 1.55
CA PHE A 10 10.19 1.76 1.70
C PHE A 10 9.88 0.41 2.34
N PHE A 11 10.40 -0.67 1.75
CA PHE A 11 10.17 -2.02 2.27
C PHE A 11 10.77 -2.21 3.66
N ASP A 12 11.96 -1.66 3.95
CA ASP A 12 12.55 -1.63 5.30
C ASP A 12 11.61 -0.99 6.34
N GLN A 13 10.94 0.10 5.99
CA GLN A 13 10.04 0.80 6.91
C GLN A 13 8.73 0.04 7.12
N VAL A 14 8.21 -0.59 6.07
CA VAL A 14 7.02 -1.44 6.18
C VAL A 14 7.35 -2.64 7.05
N GLU A 15 8.41 -3.38 6.74
CA GLU A 15 8.85 -4.56 7.50
C GLU A 15 9.07 -4.23 8.98
N LYS A 16 9.73 -3.11 9.31
CA LYS A 16 9.93 -2.68 10.70
C LYS A 16 8.64 -2.34 11.44
N LYS A 17 7.59 -1.90 10.73
CA LYS A 17 6.32 -1.45 11.34
C LYS A 17 5.26 -2.55 11.37
N THR A 18 5.30 -3.48 10.43
CA THR A 18 4.24 -4.48 10.20
C THR A 18 4.74 -5.91 10.30
N ASN A 19 6.04 -6.11 10.41
CA ASN A 19 6.71 -7.42 10.36
C ASN A 19 6.41 -8.21 9.06
N VAL A 20 6.02 -7.51 7.99
CA VAL A 20 5.76 -8.10 6.67
C VAL A 20 6.99 -7.95 5.78
N SER A 21 7.47 -9.07 5.25
CA SER A 21 8.61 -9.08 4.34
C SER A 21 8.24 -8.58 2.94
N GLU A 22 9.21 -8.02 2.23
CA GLU A 22 9.05 -7.63 0.81
C GLU A 22 8.50 -8.77 -0.05
N LYS A 23 8.93 -10.01 0.23
CA LYS A 23 8.49 -11.21 -0.48
C LYS A 23 6.98 -11.44 -0.35
N ASP A 24 6.42 -11.25 0.84
CA ASP A 24 4.99 -11.45 1.09
C ASP A 24 4.15 -10.36 0.41
N LEU A 25 4.61 -9.11 0.47
CA LEU A 25 4.00 -8.00 -0.26
C LEU A 25 4.02 -8.23 -1.76
N LYS A 26 5.15 -8.68 -2.32
CA LYS A 26 5.26 -9.00 -3.75
C LYS A 26 4.39 -10.19 -4.14
N ALA A 27 4.31 -11.22 -3.30
CA ALA A 27 3.47 -12.38 -3.55
C ALA A 27 1.97 -12.03 -3.56
N LEU A 28 1.55 -11.09 -2.71
CA LEU A 28 0.18 -10.55 -2.73
C LEU A 28 -0.06 -9.71 -3.97
N ALA A 29 0.84 -8.76 -4.27
CA ALA A 29 0.73 -7.89 -5.44
C ALA A 29 0.70 -8.69 -6.75
N SER A 30 1.42 -9.81 -6.83
CA SER A 30 1.42 -10.67 -8.02
C SER A 30 0.11 -11.42 -8.26
N LYS A 31 -0.75 -11.53 -7.23
CA LYS A 31 -2.08 -12.16 -7.33
C LYS A 31 -3.17 -11.17 -7.73
N VAL A 32 -2.84 -9.88 -7.80
CA VAL A 32 -3.77 -8.80 -8.10
C VAL A 32 -3.55 -8.36 -9.54
N ASN A 33 -4.61 -8.39 -10.35
CA ASN A 33 -4.53 -7.86 -11.70
C ASN A 33 -4.79 -6.34 -11.69
N PRO A 34 -4.27 -5.58 -12.67
CA PRO A 34 -4.53 -4.14 -12.77
C PRO A 34 -6.03 -3.79 -12.87
N GLU A 35 -6.81 -4.69 -13.48
CA GLU A 35 -8.28 -4.63 -13.56
C GLU A 35 -8.97 -4.77 -12.19
N ASP A 36 -8.39 -5.51 -11.25
CA ASP A 36 -8.91 -5.60 -9.88
C ASP A 36 -8.75 -4.25 -9.14
N LEU A 37 -7.74 -3.44 -9.51
CA LEU A 37 -7.52 -2.11 -8.93
C LEU A 37 -8.54 -1.06 -9.37
N GLN A 38 -9.27 -1.32 -10.46
CA GLN A 38 -10.37 -0.47 -10.94
C GLN A 38 -11.71 -0.84 -10.30
N ASN A 39 -11.79 -1.99 -9.63
CA ASN A 39 -13.01 -2.48 -9.03
C ASN A 39 -13.01 -2.22 -7.53
N GLU A 40 -13.85 -1.28 -7.08
CA GLU A 40 -14.01 -0.88 -5.68
C GLU A 40 -14.08 -2.08 -4.72
N LYS A 41 -14.89 -3.08 -5.06
CA LYS A 41 -15.14 -4.25 -4.22
C LYS A 41 -13.87 -5.09 -4.07
N LYS A 42 -13.15 -5.31 -5.17
CA LYS A 42 -11.90 -6.05 -5.18
C LYS A 42 -10.81 -5.30 -4.43
N VAL A 43 -10.67 -3.99 -4.66
CA VAL A 43 -9.73 -3.13 -3.93
C VAL A 43 -9.98 -3.21 -2.42
N ARG A 44 -11.24 -3.11 -2.00
CA ARG A 44 -11.63 -3.22 -0.59
C ARG A 44 -11.22 -4.58 0.02
N GLU A 45 -11.52 -5.68 -0.67
CA GLU A 45 -11.11 -7.03 -0.25
C GLU A 45 -9.58 -7.19 -0.17
N LEU A 46 -8.83 -6.55 -1.06
CA LEU A 46 -7.37 -6.58 -1.07
C LEU A 46 -6.77 -5.77 0.07
N ILE A 47 -7.29 -4.58 0.34
CA ILE A 47 -6.87 -3.75 1.47
C ILE A 47 -7.06 -4.52 2.78
N ALA A 48 -8.21 -5.17 2.95
CA ALA A 48 -8.49 -5.97 4.14
C ALA A 48 -7.49 -7.14 4.31
N GLN A 49 -7.16 -7.84 3.22
CA GLN A 49 -6.18 -8.93 3.24
C GLN A 49 -4.77 -8.43 3.59
N VAL A 50 -4.33 -7.33 2.98
CA VAL A 50 -3.03 -6.72 3.25
C VAL A 50 -2.97 -6.19 4.69
N ALA A 51 -4.03 -5.54 5.15
CA ALA A 51 -4.16 -5.03 6.51
C ALA A 51 -4.06 -6.14 7.56
N ALA A 52 -4.76 -7.26 7.33
CA ALA A 52 -4.69 -8.43 8.20
C ALA A 52 -3.29 -9.06 8.22
N LEU A 53 -2.65 -9.17 7.05
CA LEU A 53 -1.27 -9.66 6.95
C LEU A 53 -0.26 -8.73 7.62
N ALA A 54 -0.47 -7.42 7.51
CA ALA A 54 0.39 -6.40 8.09
C ALA A 54 0.10 -6.09 9.56
N GLY A 55 -0.96 -6.69 10.14
CA GLY A 55 -1.41 -6.37 11.49
C GLY A 55 -1.79 -4.89 11.66
N ILE A 56 -2.13 -4.19 10.57
CA ILE A 56 -2.53 -2.78 10.62
C ILE A 56 -4.05 -2.70 10.70
N PRO A 57 -4.63 -2.14 11.77
CA PRO A 57 -6.06 -1.90 11.81
C PRO A 57 -6.44 -0.77 10.84
N VAL A 58 -7.24 -1.11 9.84
CA VAL A 58 -7.82 -0.16 8.90
C VAL A 58 -9.29 0.05 9.26
N SER A 59 -9.63 1.27 9.66
CA SER A 59 -11.03 1.67 9.90
C SER A 59 -11.75 1.84 8.56
N LYS A 60 -13.08 1.64 8.54
CA LYS A 60 -13.90 1.84 7.32
C LYS A 60 -13.61 3.16 6.61
N GLU A 61 -13.47 4.26 7.35
CA GLU A 61 -13.17 5.57 6.75
C GLU A 61 -11.82 5.59 6.02
N LYS A 62 -10.79 4.94 6.57
CA LYS A 62 -9.46 4.84 5.93
C LYS A 62 -9.53 3.92 4.71
N GLU A 63 -10.26 2.82 4.82
CA GLU A 63 -10.49 1.90 3.71
C GLU A 63 -11.18 2.63 2.54
N ASP A 64 -12.27 3.35 2.80
CA ASP A 64 -13.00 4.13 1.80
C ASP A 64 -12.11 5.20 1.15
N GLN A 65 -11.26 5.88 1.91
CA GLN A 65 -10.31 6.85 1.35
C GLN A 65 -9.30 6.20 0.41
N ILE A 66 -8.75 5.04 0.77
CA ILE A 66 -7.80 4.30 -0.07
C ILE A 66 -8.51 3.80 -1.33
N VAL A 67 -9.69 3.20 -1.17
CA VAL A 67 -10.53 2.69 -2.25
C VAL A 67 -10.87 3.80 -3.24
N HIS A 68 -11.42 4.91 -2.75
CA HIS A 68 -11.76 6.07 -3.57
C HIS A 68 -10.53 6.57 -4.33
N PHE A 69 -9.38 6.66 -3.67
CA PHE A 69 -8.18 7.13 -4.34
C PHE A 69 -7.71 6.18 -5.45
N LEU A 70 -7.65 4.88 -5.20
CA LEU A 70 -7.19 3.88 -6.18
C LEU A 70 -8.14 3.72 -7.38
N VAL A 71 -9.44 3.88 -7.15
CA VAL A 71 -10.48 3.76 -8.19
C VAL A 71 -10.62 5.07 -8.98
N THR A 72 -10.58 6.22 -8.31
CA THR A 72 -10.76 7.54 -8.95
C THR A 72 -9.49 8.02 -9.65
N HIS A 73 -8.32 7.77 -9.07
CA HIS A 73 -7.04 8.12 -9.67
C HIS A 73 -6.40 6.80 -10.08
N GLN A 74 -6.16 6.58 -11.38
CA GLN A 74 -5.21 5.53 -11.78
C GLN A 74 -3.87 5.91 -11.15
N PRO A 75 -3.49 5.26 -10.04
CA PRO A 75 -2.52 5.86 -9.15
C PRO A 75 -1.16 5.61 -9.78
N ASN A 76 -0.53 6.68 -10.27
CA ASN A 76 0.87 6.58 -10.64
C ASN A 76 1.71 6.44 -9.35
N MET A 77 2.90 5.88 -9.49
CA MET A 77 3.79 5.58 -8.36
C MET A 77 4.18 6.84 -7.55
N GLU A 78 4.01 8.03 -8.11
CA GLU A 78 4.32 9.31 -7.50
C GLU A 78 3.22 9.75 -6.52
N GLU A 79 1.95 9.61 -6.90
CA GLU A 79 0.82 9.90 -6.04
C GLU A 79 0.74 8.95 -4.83
N MET A 80 1.06 7.67 -5.03
CA MET A 80 1.15 6.70 -3.92
C MET A 80 2.22 7.10 -2.90
N GLN A 81 3.35 7.66 -3.36
CA GLN A 81 4.41 8.16 -2.48
C GLN A 81 4.01 9.43 -1.72
N ALA A 82 3.27 10.33 -2.37
CA ALA A 82 2.75 11.54 -1.74
C ALA A 82 1.76 11.18 -0.62
N MET A 83 0.85 10.25 -0.87
CA MET A 83 -0.06 9.72 0.14
C MET A 83 0.69 9.09 1.31
N LEU A 84 1.63 8.19 1.04
CA LEU A 84 2.42 7.54 2.09
C LEU A 84 3.15 8.57 2.95
N ARG A 85 3.68 9.65 2.37
CA ARG A 85 4.26 10.75 3.14
C ARG A 85 3.22 11.46 4.01
N MET A 86 2.01 11.71 3.51
CA MET A 86 0.96 12.35 4.29
C MET A 86 0.49 11.48 5.47
N PHE A 87 0.40 10.17 5.28
CA PHE A 87 -0.03 9.22 6.32
C PHE A 87 1.09 8.83 7.30
N LEU A 88 2.36 8.89 6.88
CA LEU A 88 3.51 8.47 7.68
C LEU A 88 4.32 9.65 8.25
N ALA A 89 4.11 10.88 7.79
CA ALA A 89 4.81 12.04 8.34
C ALA A 89 4.28 12.36 9.74
N PRO A 90 5.17 12.51 10.75
CA PRO A 90 4.76 13.00 12.05
C PRO A 90 4.29 14.45 11.92
N LYS A 91 3.08 14.74 12.39
CA LYS A 91 2.65 16.11 12.62
C LYS A 91 3.61 16.74 13.63
N LYS A 92 4.27 17.82 13.23
CA LYS A 92 4.91 18.75 14.17
C LYS A 92 3.86 19.48 14.97
#